data_AF-A0A1C4UF30-F1
#
_entry.id   AF-A0A1C4UF30-F1
#
_cell.length_a   1.000
_cell.length_b   1.000
_cell.length_c   1.000
_cell.angle_alpha   90.00
_cell.angle_beta   90.00
_cell.angle_gamma   90.00
#
_symmetry.space_group_name_H-M   'P 1'
#
loop_
_entity.id
_entity.type
_entity.pdbx_description
1 polymer ?
#
loop_
_entity_poly.entity_id
_entity_poly.type
_entity_poly.pdbx_seq_one_letter_code
_entity_poly.pdbx_strand_id
1 'polypeptide(L)'
;MRTALFRSTATLLAAGVATLLPAAAVAAPTPSPGATPVNRAGTSFLTATPITAGQPVRVDASIGDHLYWSFPATAGQVHEINATVTFPKGRSGASTWTVDVFDGLRRRQACTAGAQTPTVDAKASNVVLGCTLREVRSWAEPWSADPLPGTYVVRLSVIELPEPDLGAPIDVDLLVGTIADRGASADDGELAAPLVPNTKAGTVLNAVPPVDADADDESGSLAAWLPDLGSRWVWTGIGGVLAAVAGVVGFAVTRRPRRP
;
A
#
# COMPACT_ATOMS: atom_id res chain seq x y z
N MET A 1 -30.12 60.81 -26.84
CA MET A 1 -29.55 61.96 -26.09
C MET A 1 -29.68 61.68 -24.59
N ARG A 2 -28.60 61.94 -23.83
CA ARG A 2 -28.45 61.89 -22.34
C ARG A 2 -28.35 60.47 -21.76
N THR A 3 -27.19 59.83 -21.51
CA THR A 3 -26.02 60.11 -20.62
C THR A 3 -26.35 60.50 -19.18
N ALA A 4 -26.13 59.55 -18.26
CA ALA A 4 -25.53 59.72 -16.92
C ALA A 4 -25.15 58.30 -16.43
N LEU A 5 -23.90 57.83 -16.57
CA LEU A 5 -22.76 58.03 -15.65
C LEU A 5 -23.10 57.79 -14.18
N PHE A 6 -22.88 56.55 -13.71
CA PHE A 6 -22.35 56.29 -12.37
C PHE A 6 -21.32 55.15 -12.46
N ARG A 7 -20.04 55.55 -12.47
CA ARG A 7 -18.90 54.70 -12.13
C ARG A 7 -18.58 54.96 -10.66
N SER A 8 -18.53 53.91 -9.84
CA SER A 8 -17.79 53.85 -8.55
C SER A 8 -17.69 52.37 -8.17
N THR A 9 -16.61 51.69 -8.57
CA THR A 9 -15.48 51.29 -7.71
C THR A 9 -15.83 50.30 -6.59
N ALA A 10 -15.60 49.01 -6.87
CA ALA A 10 -15.37 47.97 -5.86
C ALA A 10 -14.21 47.08 -6.34
N THR A 11 -13.00 47.61 -6.28
CA THR A 11 -11.75 46.85 -6.26
C THR A 11 -11.47 46.46 -4.82
N LEU A 12 -11.45 45.17 -4.48
CA LEU A 12 -10.73 44.64 -3.31
C LEU A 12 -10.73 43.10 -3.30
N LEU A 13 -9.51 42.55 -3.27
CA LEU A 13 -9.08 41.22 -2.81
C LEU A 13 -9.57 39.95 -3.53
N ALA A 14 -8.72 39.45 -4.44
CA ALA A 14 -8.53 38.01 -4.62
C ALA A 14 -7.03 37.74 -4.87
N ALA A 15 -6.20 38.05 -3.88
CA ALA A 15 -4.80 37.68 -3.86
C ALA A 15 -4.63 36.45 -2.94
N GLY A 16 -4.04 35.40 -3.49
CA GLY A 16 -3.26 34.44 -2.71
C GLY A 16 -4.06 33.35 -1.98
N VAL A 17 -4.40 32.29 -2.71
CA VAL A 17 -4.43 30.94 -2.13
C VAL A 17 -3.60 30.04 -3.03
N ALA A 18 -2.29 30.31 -3.06
CA ALA A 18 -1.32 29.29 -3.43
C ALA A 18 -1.34 28.27 -2.30
N THR A 19 -2.15 27.23 -2.47
CA THR A 19 -2.15 26.06 -1.61
C THR A 19 -0.75 25.44 -1.68
N LEU A 20 0.08 25.75 -0.69
CA LEU A 20 1.24 24.95 -0.33
C LEU A 20 0.70 23.59 0.09
N LEU A 21 0.58 22.69 -0.89
CA LEU A 21 0.51 21.26 -0.61
C LEU A 21 1.78 20.91 0.16
N PRO A 22 1.70 20.39 1.39
CA PRO A 22 2.86 19.79 2.00
C PRO A 22 3.24 18.61 1.10
N ALA A 23 4.36 18.73 0.39
CA ALA A 23 5.05 17.56 -0.10
C ALA A 23 5.39 16.75 1.16
N ALA A 24 4.59 15.74 1.47
CA ALA A 24 4.97 14.73 2.43
C ALA A 24 6.26 14.14 1.87
N ALA A 25 7.40 14.53 2.44
CA ALA A 25 8.63 13.81 2.28
C ALA A 25 8.35 12.44 2.89
N VAL A 26 7.97 11.48 2.03
CA VAL A 26 7.83 10.09 2.41
C VAL A 26 9.22 9.69 2.90
N ALA A 27 9.34 9.47 4.21
CA ALA A 27 10.60 9.10 4.80
C ALA A 27 11.00 7.77 4.15
N ALA A 28 12.17 7.78 3.50
CA ALA A 28 12.72 6.57 2.90
C ALA A 28 12.74 5.44 3.94
N PRO A 29 12.55 4.17 3.52
CA PRO A 29 12.57 3.06 4.45
C PRO A 29 13.88 3.06 5.24
N THR A 30 13.79 2.74 6.53
CA THR A 30 14.95 2.59 7.41
C THR A 30 15.14 1.13 7.79
N PRO A 31 16.39 0.65 7.95
CA PRO A 31 16.64 -0.73 8.34
C PRO A 31 16.04 -1.01 9.72
N SER A 32 15.51 -2.22 9.89
CA SER A 32 15.00 -2.69 11.18
C SER A 32 16.14 -2.80 12.20
N PRO A 33 15.93 -2.40 13.47
CA PRO A 33 16.95 -2.52 14.50
C PRO A 33 17.47 -3.96 14.64
N GLY A 34 18.80 -4.13 14.59
CA GLY A 34 19.45 -5.44 14.74
C GLY A 34 19.37 -6.36 13.52
N ALA A 35 18.84 -5.89 12.38
CA ALA A 35 18.78 -6.69 11.16
C ALA A 35 20.17 -6.96 10.57
N THR A 36 20.51 -8.23 10.35
CA THR A 36 21.75 -8.64 9.70
C THR A 36 21.68 -8.36 8.20
N PRO A 37 22.67 -7.66 7.60
CA PRO A 37 22.69 -7.39 6.17
C PRO A 37 22.79 -8.67 5.33
N VAL A 38 22.08 -8.70 4.22
CA VAL A 38 22.22 -9.74 3.19
C VAL A 38 23.26 -9.29 2.16
N ASN A 39 24.24 -10.14 1.90
CA ASN A 39 25.37 -9.84 1.03
C ASN A 39 25.39 -10.67 -0.26
N ARG A 40 24.22 -11.13 -0.71
CA ARG A 40 24.07 -11.92 -1.93
C ARG A 40 22.86 -11.45 -2.72
N ALA A 41 22.95 -11.57 -4.04
CA ALA A 41 21.83 -11.45 -4.96
C ALA A 41 21.65 -12.76 -5.73
N GLY A 42 20.42 -12.99 -6.19
CA GLY A 42 20.13 -13.99 -7.21
C GLY A 42 20.47 -13.48 -8.60
N THR A 43 20.56 -14.39 -9.57
CA THR A 43 20.84 -14.09 -10.99
C THR A 43 19.64 -14.34 -11.90
N SER A 44 18.54 -14.88 -11.35
CA SER A 44 17.29 -15.13 -12.06
C SER A 44 16.11 -15.05 -11.10
N PHE A 45 14.89 -15.00 -11.64
CA PHE A 45 13.66 -15.10 -10.86
C PHE A 45 13.61 -16.34 -9.95
N LEU A 46 14.13 -17.48 -10.40
CA LEU A 46 14.10 -18.74 -9.64
C LEU A 46 15.17 -18.78 -8.55
N THR A 47 16.23 -17.98 -8.69
CA THR A 47 17.36 -17.93 -7.75
C THR A 47 17.39 -16.63 -6.94
N ALA A 48 16.30 -15.85 -6.98
CA ALA A 48 16.15 -14.60 -6.25
C ALA A 48 16.42 -14.81 -4.76
N THR A 49 17.35 -14.03 -4.19
CA THR A 49 17.75 -14.19 -2.80
C THR A 49 16.61 -13.72 -1.87
N PRO A 50 16.12 -14.55 -0.94
CA PRO A 50 15.05 -14.14 -0.04
C PRO A 50 15.54 -13.10 0.96
N ILE A 51 14.76 -12.03 1.13
CA ILE A 51 14.98 -10.94 2.08
C ILE A 51 13.67 -10.63 2.81
N THR A 52 13.77 -10.08 4.01
CA THR A 52 12.60 -9.61 4.78
C THR A 52 12.48 -8.09 4.68
N ALA A 53 11.26 -7.55 4.79
CA ALA A 53 11.08 -6.11 4.91
C ALA A 53 11.88 -5.54 6.10
N GLY A 54 12.56 -4.43 5.88
CA GLY A 54 13.49 -3.79 6.83
C GLY A 54 14.88 -4.43 6.89
N GLN A 55 15.14 -5.51 6.15
CA GLN A 55 16.46 -6.13 6.12
C GLN A 55 17.35 -5.43 5.08
N PRO A 56 18.49 -4.84 5.48
CA PRO A 56 19.40 -4.19 4.54
C PRO A 56 20.10 -5.22 3.66
N VAL A 57 20.31 -4.86 2.40
CA VAL A 57 21.05 -5.66 1.42
C VAL A 57 22.25 -4.84 0.96
N ARG A 58 23.44 -5.45 0.96
CA ARG A 58 24.69 -4.84 0.48
C ARG A 58 25.46 -5.83 -0.37
N VAL A 59 25.51 -5.62 -1.68
CA VAL A 59 26.07 -6.59 -2.62
C VAL A 59 27.08 -5.90 -3.53
N ASP A 60 28.28 -6.49 -3.61
CA ASP A 60 29.26 -6.15 -4.63
C ASP A 60 28.88 -6.90 -5.91
N ALA A 61 28.73 -6.20 -7.02
CA ALA A 61 28.29 -6.74 -8.31
C ALA A 61 29.06 -6.13 -9.48
N SER A 62 28.76 -6.56 -10.70
CA SER A 62 29.33 -5.98 -11.92
C SER A 62 28.25 -5.27 -12.73
N ILE A 63 28.59 -4.14 -13.36
CA ILE A 63 27.66 -3.46 -14.28
C ILE A 63 27.30 -4.41 -15.43
N GLY A 64 26.01 -4.57 -15.69
CA GLY A 64 25.48 -5.52 -16.68
C GLY A 64 24.80 -6.74 -16.05
N ASP A 65 25.10 -7.03 -14.79
CA ASP A 65 24.43 -8.09 -14.05
C ASP A 65 22.95 -7.75 -13.83
N HIS A 66 22.12 -8.80 -13.80
CA HIS A 66 20.74 -8.70 -13.37
C HIS A 66 20.65 -9.29 -11.96
N LEU A 67 20.33 -8.44 -10.99
CA LEU A 67 20.32 -8.79 -9.58
C LEU A 67 18.89 -9.01 -9.10
N TYR A 68 18.65 -10.12 -8.41
CA TYR A 68 17.31 -10.53 -7.99
C TYR A 68 17.20 -10.79 -6.49
N TRP A 69 16.18 -10.22 -5.87
CA TRP A 69 15.78 -10.50 -4.50
C TRP A 69 14.29 -10.78 -4.41
N SER A 70 13.88 -11.56 -3.42
CA SER A 70 12.46 -11.84 -3.18
C SER A 70 12.05 -11.48 -1.76
N PHE A 71 10.83 -10.96 -1.60
CA PHE A 71 10.28 -10.64 -0.30
C PHE A 71 8.79 -11.02 -0.23
N PRO A 72 8.28 -11.47 0.93
CA PRO A 72 6.86 -11.71 1.10
C PRO A 72 6.12 -10.39 1.30
N ALA A 73 4.92 -10.28 0.74
CA ALA A 73 3.99 -9.19 0.97
C ALA A 73 2.61 -9.71 1.34
N THR A 74 1.98 -9.09 2.33
CA THR A 74 0.67 -9.51 2.87
C THR A 74 -0.38 -8.43 2.62
N ALA A 75 -1.66 -8.82 2.58
CA ALA A 75 -2.77 -7.88 2.40
C ALA A 75 -2.74 -6.72 3.42
N GLY A 76 -3.06 -5.51 2.96
CA GLY A 76 -3.01 -4.27 3.74
C GLY A 76 -1.63 -3.58 3.74
N GLN A 77 -0.58 -4.24 3.24
CA GLN A 77 0.77 -3.67 3.23
C GLN A 77 1.04 -2.82 1.99
N VAL A 78 1.75 -1.70 2.19
CA VAL A 78 2.37 -0.89 1.14
C VAL A 78 3.87 -0.99 1.31
N HIS A 79 4.54 -1.55 0.29
CA HIS A 79 5.99 -1.68 0.30
C HIS A 79 6.67 -0.56 -0.48
N GLU A 80 7.79 -0.10 0.07
CA GLU A 80 8.71 0.83 -0.60
C GLU A 80 10.05 0.15 -0.79
N ILE A 81 10.49 0.11 -2.05
CA ILE A 81 11.79 -0.41 -2.47
C ILE A 81 12.67 0.79 -2.71
N ASN A 82 13.86 0.83 -2.11
CA ASN A 82 14.87 1.84 -2.38
C ASN A 82 16.20 1.14 -2.67
N ALA A 83 16.81 1.44 -3.81
CA ALA A 83 18.08 0.88 -4.25
C ALA A 83 19.05 2.01 -4.60
N THR A 84 20.26 1.94 -4.08
CA THR A 84 21.37 2.83 -4.45
C THR A 84 22.46 2.00 -5.09
N VAL A 85 22.86 2.37 -6.30
CA VAL A 85 24.02 1.78 -6.96
C VAL A 85 25.14 2.80 -6.94
N THR A 86 26.25 2.45 -6.28
CA THR A 86 27.45 3.27 -6.21
C THR A 86 28.42 2.83 -7.29
N PHE A 87 29.01 3.81 -7.97
CA PHE A 87 29.85 3.60 -9.13
C PHE A 87 31.34 3.80 -8.85
N PRO A 88 32.20 3.12 -9.62
CA PRO A 88 33.62 3.41 -9.62
C PRO A 88 33.88 4.76 -10.32
N LYS A 89 35.05 5.34 -10.05
CA LYS A 89 35.50 6.54 -10.77
C LYS A 89 35.88 6.20 -12.21
N GLY A 90 35.78 7.19 -13.10
CA GLY A 90 36.30 7.09 -14.47
C GLY A 90 35.36 6.43 -15.48
N ARG A 91 34.04 6.53 -15.27
CA ARG A 91 33.03 6.05 -16.24
C ARG A 91 33.12 6.81 -17.56
N SER A 92 32.87 6.13 -18.66
CA SER A 92 33.02 6.68 -20.00
C SER A 92 31.79 7.45 -20.51
N GLY A 93 30.61 7.25 -19.92
CA GLY A 93 29.38 7.91 -20.39
C GLY A 93 28.20 7.83 -19.42
N ALA A 94 27.03 8.27 -19.89
CA ALA A 94 25.79 8.19 -19.14
C ALA A 94 25.27 6.75 -19.08
N SER A 95 24.59 6.37 -18.00
CA SER A 95 23.95 5.07 -17.86
C SER A 95 22.50 5.20 -17.39
N THR A 96 21.63 4.35 -17.93
CA THR A 96 20.22 4.25 -17.55
C THR A 96 19.99 2.94 -16.81
N TRP A 97 19.46 3.03 -15.60
CA TRP A 97 19.23 1.91 -14.70
C TRP A 97 17.75 1.65 -14.55
N THR A 98 17.35 0.44 -14.18
CA THR A 98 15.95 0.11 -13.88
C THR A 98 15.81 -0.72 -12.61
N VAL A 99 14.81 -0.39 -11.79
CA VAL A 99 14.29 -1.27 -10.74
C VAL A 99 12.88 -1.70 -11.12
N ASP A 100 12.66 -3.00 -11.16
CA ASP A 100 11.36 -3.58 -11.50
C ASP A 100 10.92 -4.53 -10.40
N VAL A 101 9.64 -4.48 -10.05
CA VAL A 101 9.04 -5.38 -9.07
C VAL A 101 8.02 -6.25 -9.77
N PHE A 102 8.09 -7.55 -9.52
CA PHE A 102 7.20 -8.55 -10.09
C PHE A 102 6.47 -9.29 -8.97
N ASP A 103 5.23 -9.69 -9.20
CA ASP A 103 4.53 -10.60 -8.30
C ASP A 103 4.96 -12.07 -8.54
N GLY A 104 4.42 -12.99 -7.74
CA GLY A 104 4.70 -14.42 -7.88
C GLY A 104 4.25 -15.02 -9.23
N LEU A 105 3.37 -14.34 -9.96
CA LEU A 105 2.94 -14.68 -11.31
C LEU A 105 3.81 -14.02 -12.39
N ARG A 106 4.92 -13.38 -12.00
CA ARG A 106 5.87 -12.67 -12.87
C ARG A 106 5.24 -11.51 -13.63
N ARG A 107 4.14 -10.96 -13.13
CA ARG A 107 3.52 -9.74 -13.65
C ARG A 107 4.22 -8.54 -13.03
N ARG A 108 4.73 -7.64 -13.88
CA ARG A 108 5.37 -6.41 -13.43
C ARG A 108 4.32 -5.54 -12.73
N GLN A 109 4.66 -5.11 -11.53
CA GLN A 109 3.81 -4.26 -10.70
C GLN A 109 4.09 -2.79 -11.00
N ALA A 110 3.02 -1.99 -11.00
CA ALA A 110 3.14 -0.56 -11.18
C ALA A 110 3.55 0.11 -9.86
N CYS A 111 4.54 0.99 -9.93
CA CYS A 111 4.96 1.82 -8.81
C CYS A 111 4.15 3.12 -8.81
N THR A 112 3.64 3.52 -7.65
CA THR A 112 2.91 4.78 -7.45
C THR A 112 3.85 5.97 -7.26
N ALA A 113 5.07 5.71 -6.77
CA ALA A 113 6.11 6.71 -6.58
C ALA A 113 7.52 6.10 -6.73
N GLY A 114 8.53 6.97 -6.79
CA GLY A 114 9.94 6.62 -6.92
C GLY A 114 10.44 6.57 -8.37
N ALA A 115 11.73 6.86 -8.55
CA ALA A 115 12.38 6.81 -9.86
C ALA A 115 12.69 5.36 -10.26
N GLN A 116 11.88 4.81 -11.17
CA GLN A 116 12.07 3.42 -11.65
C GLN A 116 13.23 3.30 -12.62
N THR A 117 13.40 4.32 -13.47
CA THR A 117 14.30 4.22 -14.63
C THR A 117 15.17 5.48 -14.80
N PRO A 118 15.96 5.88 -13.79
CA PRO A 118 16.78 7.09 -13.87
C PRO A 118 17.98 6.91 -14.80
N THR A 119 18.33 7.98 -15.50
CA THR A 119 19.58 8.12 -16.24
C THR A 119 20.52 9.05 -15.48
N VAL A 120 21.79 8.67 -15.37
CA VAL A 120 22.83 9.44 -14.68
C VAL A 120 24.02 9.71 -15.60
N ASP A 121 24.60 10.90 -15.53
CA ASP A 121 25.75 11.30 -16.35
C ASP A 121 27.06 10.66 -15.87
N ALA A 122 28.08 10.59 -16.71
CA ALA A 122 29.36 9.93 -16.42
C ALA A 122 30.02 10.33 -15.08
N LYS A 123 29.80 11.55 -14.59
CA LYS A 123 30.41 12.08 -13.36
C LYS A 123 29.64 11.72 -12.09
N ALA A 124 28.42 11.19 -12.21
CA ALA A 124 27.64 10.76 -11.06
C ALA A 124 28.35 9.63 -10.30
N SER A 125 28.43 9.75 -8.97
CA SER A 125 29.03 8.76 -8.09
C SER A 125 28.06 7.64 -7.71
N ASN A 126 26.75 7.89 -7.81
CA ASN A 126 25.71 6.91 -7.55
C ASN A 126 24.46 7.20 -8.39
N VAL A 127 23.55 6.24 -8.40
CA VAL A 127 22.17 6.40 -8.83
C VAL A 127 21.26 5.85 -7.76
N VAL A 128 20.18 6.59 -7.47
CA VAL A 128 19.14 6.17 -6.54
C VAL A 128 17.90 5.82 -7.35
N LEU A 129 17.40 4.60 -7.14
CA LEU A 129 16.17 4.09 -7.70
C LEU A 129 15.21 3.80 -6.56
N GLY A 130 13.91 3.88 -6.81
CA GLY A 130 12.96 3.43 -5.82
C GLY A 130 11.60 3.16 -6.42
N CYS A 131 10.83 2.27 -5.82
CA CYS A 131 9.48 1.87 -6.20
C CYS A 131 8.60 1.79 -4.97
N THR A 132 7.58 2.63 -4.88
CA THR A 132 6.51 2.45 -3.91
C THR A 132 5.38 1.68 -4.58
N LEU A 133 5.04 0.49 -4.09
CA LEU A 133 3.94 -0.30 -4.62
C LEU A 133 2.59 0.33 -4.26
N ARG A 134 1.53 -0.12 -4.95
CA ARG A 134 0.18 0.00 -4.40
C ARG A 134 0.03 -0.92 -3.20
N GLU A 135 -0.98 -0.64 -2.39
CA GLU A 135 -1.39 -1.54 -1.32
C GLU A 135 -1.72 -2.92 -1.86
N VAL A 136 -1.23 -3.94 -1.16
CA VAL A 136 -1.55 -5.33 -1.44
C VAL A 136 -2.97 -5.59 -0.98
N ARG A 137 -3.84 -5.96 -1.91
CA ARG A 137 -5.25 -6.27 -1.65
C ARG A 137 -5.39 -7.73 -1.23
N SER A 138 -6.40 -8.07 -0.43
CA SER A 138 -6.70 -9.48 -0.10
C SER A 138 -7.27 -10.26 -1.29
N TRP A 139 -7.92 -9.55 -2.21
CA TRP A 139 -8.48 -10.08 -3.46
C TRP A 139 -8.46 -9.00 -4.55
N ALA A 140 -8.65 -9.42 -5.80
CA ALA A 140 -8.80 -8.51 -6.94
C ALA A 140 -9.64 -9.16 -8.03
N GLU A 141 -10.37 -8.37 -8.82
CA GLU A 141 -11.07 -8.88 -9.99
C GLU A 141 -10.07 -9.42 -11.05
N PRO A 142 -10.48 -10.38 -11.91
CA PRO A 142 -9.58 -10.97 -12.90
C PRO A 142 -8.94 -9.99 -13.89
N TRP A 143 -9.57 -8.83 -14.12
CA TRP A 143 -9.06 -7.76 -14.98
C TRP A 143 -8.28 -6.70 -14.22
N SER A 144 -8.24 -6.76 -12.89
CA SER A 144 -7.48 -5.84 -12.07
C SER A 144 -5.99 -6.19 -12.08
N ALA A 145 -5.16 -5.15 -12.03
CA ALA A 145 -3.71 -5.27 -11.89
C ALA A 145 -3.27 -5.00 -10.44
N ASP A 146 -4.19 -5.09 -9.47
CA ASP A 146 -3.89 -4.83 -8.09
C ASP A 146 -2.90 -5.87 -7.51
N PRO A 147 -1.94 -5.43 -6.68
CA PRO A 147 -1.00 -6.34 -6.04
C PRO A 147 -1.76 -7.30 -5.09
N LEU A 148 -1.46 -8.60 -5.17
CA LEU A 148 -2.05 -9.66 -4.34
C LEU A 148 -1.04 -10.24 -3.35
N PRO A 149 -1.47 -10.90 -2.26
CA PRO A 149 -0.55 -11.42 -1.27
C PRO A 149 0.31 -12.54 -1.86
N GLY A 150 1.58 -12.58 -1.49
CA GLY A 150 2.52 -13.57 -2.01
C GLY A 150 3.95 -13.09 -2.04
N THR A 151 4.79 -13.79 -2.80
CA THR A 151 6.21 -13.45 -2.95
C THR A 151 6.39 -12.50 -4.12
N TYR A 152 7.03 -11.37 -3.86
CA TYR A 152 7.42 -10.39 -4.86
C TYR A 152 8.90 -10.54 -5.16
N VAL A 153 9.30 -10.21 -6.38
CA VAL A 153 10.68 -10.26 -6.84
C VAL A 153 11.10 -8.87 -7.31
N VAL A 154 12.15 -8.33 -6.71
CA VAL A 154 12.82 -7.11 -7.17
C VAL A 154 13.93 -7.50 -8.13
N ARG A 155 13.96 -6.86 -9.30
CA ARG A 155 15.03 -6.93 -10.27
C ARG A 155 15.69 -5.57 -10.41
N LEU A 156 17.01 -5.52 -10.25
CA LEU A 156 17.83 -4.36 -10.56
C LEU A 156 18.73 -4.69 -11.75
N SER A 157 18.75 -3.82 -12.76
CA SER A 157 19.61 -3.99 -13.94
C SER A 157 19.90 -2.64 -14.61
N VAL A 158 20.97 -2.60 -15.39
CA VAL A 158 21.24 -1.51 -16.34
C VAL A 158 20.54 -1.80 -17.66
N ILE A 159 19.96 -0.78 -18.31
CA ILE A 159 19.29 -0.93 -19.61
C ILE A 159 20.01 -0.17 -20.74
N GLU A 160 20.78 0.87 -20.39
CA GLU A 160 21.64 1.58 -21.34
C GLU A 160 22.97 1.93 -20.67
N LEU A 161 24.07 1.67 -21.35
CA LEU A 161 25.43 1.88 -20.85
C LEU A 161 26.41 1.94 -22.03
N PRO A 162 27.51 2.72 -21.95
CA PRO A 162 28.62 2.59 -22.86
C PRO A 162 29.31 1.22 -22.72
N GLU A 163 29.61 0.57 -23.83
CA GLU A 163 30.27 -0.74 -23.86
C GLU A 163 31.57 -0.82 -23.01
N PRO A 164 32.44 0.22 -22.95
CA PRO A 164 33.65 0.16 -22.14
C PRO A 164 33.41 0.06 -20.62
N ASP A 165 32.22 0.44 -20.14
CA ASP A 165 31.88 0.43 -18.71
C ASP A 165 31.26 -0.90 -18.27
N LEU A 166 30.98 -1.83 -19.21
CA LEU A 166 30.39 -3.14 -18.91
C LEU A 166 31.37 -3.99 -18.09
N GLY A 167 30.85 -4.66 -17.05
CA GLY A 167 31.65 -5.50 -16.16
C GLY A 167 32.44 -4.73 -15.10
N ALA A 168 32.38 -3.39 -15.07
CA ALA A 168 33.00 -2.62 -14.00
C ALA A 168 32.34 -2.95 -12.64
N PRO A 169 33.11 -2.93 -11.53
CA PRO A 169 32.57 -3.25 -10.21
C PRO A 169 31.63 -2.15 -9.72
N ILE A 170 30.54 -2.52 -9.05
CA ILE A 170 29.58 -1.63 -8.39
C ILE A 170 29.23 -2.15 -7.01
N ASP A 171 28.85 -1.22 -6.14
CA ASP A 171 28.29 -1.54 -4.83
C ASP A 171 26.79 -1.25 -4.86
N VAL A 172 25.97 -2.21 -4.45
CA VAL A 172 24.51 -2.08 -4.41
C VAL A 172 24.02 -2.13 -2.97
N ASP A 173 23.41 -1.03 -2.53
CA ASP A 173 22.62 -0.99 -1.31
C ASP A 173 21.13 -1.08 -1.68
N LEU A 174 20.40 -2.03 -1.10
CA LEU A 174 18.96 -2.18 -1.30
C LEU A 174 18.25 -2.30 0.05
N LEU A 175 17.10 -1.67 0.16
CA LEU A 175 16.19 -1.83 1.28
C LEU A 175 14.75 -1.88 0.78
N VAL A 176 14.04 -2.92 1.19
CA VAL A 176 12.58 -3.03 1.04
C VAL A 176 11.97 -2.76 2.40
N GLY A 177 11.13 -1.75 2.52
CA GLY A 177 10.40 -1.44 3.76
C GLY A 177 8.89 -1.59 3.59
N THR A 178 8.19 -1.64 4.72
CA THR A 178 6.73 -1.52 4.78
C THR A 178 6.41 -0.14 5.34
N ILE A 179 5.82 0.73 4.53
CA ILE A 179 5.55 2.13 4.91
C ILE A 179 4.11 2.35 5.39
N ALA A 180 3.22 1.42 5.07
CA ALA A 180 1.88 1.35 5.64
C ALA A 180 1.48 -0.12 5.78
N ASP A 181 0.77 -0.44 6.85
CA ASP A 181 0.11 -1.71 7.06
C ASP A 181 -1.26 -1.43 7.67
N ARG A 182 -2.31 -1.54 6.87
CA ARG A 182 -3.69 -1.31 7.32
C ARG A 182 -4.39 -2.59 7.80
N GLY A 183 -3.67 -3.72 7.82
CA GLY A 183 -4.26 -5.03 8.05
C GLY A 183 -5.14 -5.50 6.89
N ALA A 184 -5.44 -6.80 6.85
CA ALA A 184 -6.25 -7.42 5.80
C ALA A 184 -7.74 -6.98 5.82
N SER A 185 -8.18 -6.27 6.85
CA SER A 185 -9.58 -5.91 7.13
C SER A 185 -10.10 -4.72 6.34
N ALA A 186 -9.26 -4.05 5.54
CA ALA A 186 -9.68 -2.88 4.75
C ALA A 186 -10.63 -3.24 3.61
N ASP A 187 -10.55 -4.47 3.08
CA ASP A 187 -11.24 -4.83 1.83
C ASP A 187 -12.35 -5.87 1.96
N ASP A 188 -12.44 -6.62 3.05
CA ASP A 188 -13.62 -7.43 3.37
C ASP A 188 -13.57 -7.88 4.84
N GLY A 189 -14.74 -7.88 5.49
CA GLY A 189 -14.87 -8.19 6.92
C GLY A 189 -14.40 -9.59 7.30
N GLU A 190 -14.08 -9.77 8.57
CA GLU A 190 -13.81 -11.07 9.17
C GLU A 190 -15.11 -11.89 9.24
N LEU A 191 -15.08 -13.11 8.70
CA LEU A 191 -16.22 -14.03 8.77
C LEU A 191 -16.35 -14.54 10.21
N ALA A 192 -17.47 -14.23 10.87
CA ALA A 192 -17.74 -14.68 12.23
C ALA A 192 -17.82 -16.22 12.36
N ALA A 193 -18.16 -16.91 11.27
CA ALA A 193 -18.17 -18.36 11.18
C ALA A 193 -17.76 -18.85 9.78
N PRO A 194 -17.15 -20.05 9.65
CA PRO A 194 -16.77 -20.61 8.36
C PRO A 194 -17.97 -20.82 7.42
N LEU A 195 -17.89 -20.33 6.17
CA LEU A 195 -18.95 -20.52 5.16
C LEU A 195 -19.12 -21.97 4.71
N VAL A 196 -18.16 -22.84 5.05
CA VAL A 196 -18.18 -24.26 4.74
C VAL A 196 -17.81 -25.02 6.00
N PRO A 197 -18.57 -26.05 6.40
CA PRO A 197 -18.23 -26.88 7.56
C PRO A 197 -16.82 -27.46 7.39
N ASN A 198 -16.05 -27.48 8.48
CA ASN A 198 -14.68 -27.98 8.47
C ASN A 198 -14.68 -29.49 8.19
N THR A 199 -14.39 -29.87 6.95
CA THR A 199 -14.44 -31.27 6.51
C THR A 199 -13.22 -32.10 6.95
N LYS A 200 -12.33 -31.56 7.81
CA LYS A 200 -11.10 -32.23 8.31
C LYS A 200 -10.40 -33.04 7.21
N ALA A 201 -9.94 -32.35 6.17
CA ALA A 201 -9.27 -32.99 5.05
C ALA A 201 -8.04 -33.79 5.53
N GLY A 202 -8.06 -35.12 5.30
CA GLY A 202 -6.98 -36.03 5.69
C GLY A 202 -7.35 -37.08 6.74
N THR A 203 -8.52 -37.00 7.38
CA THR A 203 -9.00 -38.06 8.27
C THR A 203 -9.88 -39.07 7.52
N VAL A 204 -9.54 -40.36 7.59
CA VAL A 204 -10.41 -41.43 7.10
C VAL A 204 -11.55 -41.60 8.10
N LEU A 205 -12.75 -41.21 7.68
CA LEU A 205 -13.95 -41.26 8.50
C LEU A 205 -14.56 -42.67 8.39
N ASN A 206 -14.54 -43.44 9.48
CA ASN A 206 -15.16 -44.78 9.56
C ASN A 206 -16.70 -44.72 9.71
N ALA A 207 -17.27 -43.51 9.78
CA ALA A 207 -18.70 -43.23 9.74
C ALA A 207 -18.90 -41.77 9.29
N VAL A 208 -20.08 -41.46 8.74
CA VAL A 208 -20.47 -40.08 8.41
C VAL A 208 -20.34 -39.23 9.69
N PRO A 209 -19.58 -38.11 9.68
CA PRO A 209 -19.51 -37.23 10.83
C PRO A 209 -20.94 -36.72 11.09
N PRO A 210 -21.43 -36.78 12.34
CA PRO A 210 -22.58 -35.96 12.67
C PRO A 210 -22.20 -34.53 12.28
N VAL A 211 -23.13 -33.84 11.61
CA VAL A 211 -23.03 -32.38 11.47
C VAL A 211 -22.87 -31.90 12.91
N ASP A 212 -21.74 -31.28 13.24
CA ASP A 212 -21.60 -30.57 14.51
C ASP A 212 -22.69 -29.50 14.46
N ALA A 213 -23.86 -29.82 15.02
CA ALA A 213 -24.79 -28.80 15.45
C ALA A 213 -23.97 -28.00 16.44
N ASP A 214 -23.70 -26.76 16.07
CA ASP A 214 -23.01 -25.79 16.88
C ASP A 214 -23.41 -25.99 18.34
N ALA A 215 -22.42 -25.92 19.23
CA ALA A 215 -22.70 -25.68 20.62
C ALA A 215 -23.41 -24.32 20.67
N ASP A 216 -24.73 -24.36 20.54
CA ASP A 216 -25.66 -23.36 21.01
C ASP A 216 -25.42 -23.28 22.51
N ASP A 217 -24.41 -22.50 22.91
CA ASP A 217 -24.46 -21.73 24.13
C ASP A 217 -25.53 -20.63 23.96
N GLU A 218 -26.74 -21.05 23.59
CA GLU A 218 -28.02 -20.38 23.80
C GLU A 218 -28.27 -20.43 25.31
N SER A 219 -27.42 -19.72 26.06
CA SER A 219 -27.85 -19.12 27.30
C SER A 219 -28.98 -18.16 26.93
N GLY A 220 -30.21 -18.66 27.09
CA GLY A 220 -31.46 -18.02 26.70
C GLY A 220 -31.66 -16.66 27.38
N SER A 221 -30.93 -15.67 26.90
CA SER A 221 -31.09 -14.28 27.25
C SER A 221 -31.96 -13.63 26.19
N LEU A 222 -32.85 -12.76 26.63
CA LEU A 222 -33.70 -11.91 25.79
C LEU A 222 -32.89 -10.94 24.91
N ALA A 223 -31.57 -11.09 24.83
CA ALA A 223 -30.67 -10.36 23.93
C ALA A 223 -30.37 -11.14 22.64
N ALA A 224 -30.64 -12.45 22.56
CA ALA A 224 -30.30 -13.28 21.39
C ALA A 224 -31.15 -12.98 20.14
N TRP A 225 -32.38 -12.48 20.31
CA TRP A 225 -33.23 -12.00 19.21
C TRP A 225 -32.90 -10.56 18.77
N LEU A 226 -32.05 -9.84 19.51
CA LEU A 226 -31.60 -8.51 19.08
C LEU A 226 -30.44 -8.68 18.10
N PRO A 227 -30.49 -8.02 16.94
CA PRO A 227 -29.35 -8.01 16.03
C PRO A 227 -28.15 -7.43 16.77
N ASP A 228 -27.00 -8.10 16.60
CA ASP A 228 -25.73 -7.66 17.18
C ASP A 228 -25.52 -6.18 16.86
N LEU A 229 -25.40 -5.36 17.92
CA LEU A 229 -25.47 -3.90 17.86
C LEU A 229 -24.14 -3.32 17.32
N GLY A 230 -23.80 -3.69 16.09
CA GLY A 230 -22.65 -3.18 15.38
C GLY A 230 -22.75 -1.68 15.09
N SER A 231 -21.64 -1.10 14.65
CA SER A 231 -21.47 0.33 14.34
C SER A 231 -22.60 0.94 13.50
N ARG A 232 -23.22 0.15 12.61
CA ARG A 232 -24.39 0.55 11.81
C ARG A 232 -25.60 0.93 12.67
N TRP A 233 -25.97 0.10 13.66
CA TRP A 233 -27.15 0.32 14.50
C TRP A 233 -26.95 1.46 15.50
N VAL A 234 -25.71 1.66 15.95
CA VAL A 234 -25.33 2.80 16.79
C VAL A 234 -25.59 4.11 16.03
N TRP A 235 -25.17 4.21 14.78
CA TRP A 235 -25.40 5.40 13.97
C TRP A 235 -26.88 5.61 13.62
N THR A 236 -27.62 4.56 13.26
CA THR A 236 -29.07 4.71 12.99
C THR A 236 -29.85 5.04 14.25
N GLY A 237 -29.47 4.47 15.40
CA GLY A 237 -30.08 4.74 16.69
C GLY A 237 -29.84 6.18 17.14
N ILE A 238 -28.58 6.62 17.14
CA ILE A 238 -28.21 8.00 17.49
C ILE A 238 -28.88 9.00 16.52
N GLY A 239 -28.86 8.72 15.22
CA GLY A 239 -29.51 9.55 14.21
C GLY A 239 -31.03 9.63 14.39
N GLY A 240 -31.69 8.51 14.71
CA GLY A 240 -33.12 8.46 14.99
C GLY A 240 -33.51 9.26 16.24
N VAL A 241 -32.72 9.14 17.30
CA VAL A 241 -32.91 9.92 18.54
C VAL A 241 -32.75 11.42 18.25
N LEU A 242 -31.70 11.82 17.52
CA LEU A 242 -31.49 13.22 17.15
C LEU A 242 -32.64 13.77 16.29
N ALA A 243 -33.15 12.98 15.34
CA ALA A 243 -34.28 13.37 14.50
C ALA A 243 -35.56 13.55 15.33
N ALA A 244 -35.82 12.65 16.28
CA ALA A 244 -36.98 12.75 17.18
C ALA A 244 -36.89 14.01 18.07
N VAL A 245 -35.72 14.30 18.63
CA VAL A 245 -35.48 15.51 19.43
C VAL A 245 -35.70 16.76 18.59
N ALA A 246 -35.15 16.81 17.38
CA ALA A 246 -35.35 17.94 16.47
C ALA A 246 -36.84 18.14 16.13
N GLY A 247 -37.59 17.05 15.92
CA GLY A 247 -39.02 17.10 15.67
C GLY A 247 -39.83 17.66 16.85
N VAL A 248 -39.54 17.20 18.08
CA VAL A 248 -40.23 17.69 19.29
C VAL A 248 -39.91 19.16 19.57
N VAL A 249 -38.63 19.55 19.46
CA VAL A 249 -38.20 20.94 19.66
C VAL A 249 -38.81 21.84 18.59
N GLY A 250 -38.78 21.42 17.31
CA GLY A 250 -39.41 22.16 16.22
C GLY A 250 -40.92 22.32 16.41
N PHE A 251 -41.59 21.26 16.88
CA PHE A 251 -43.02 21.32 17.21
C PHE A 251 -43.30 22.28 18.38
N ALA A 252 -42.48 22.26 19.42
CA ALA A 252 -42.62 23.18 20.56
C ALA A 252 -42.44 24.65 20.15
N VAL A 253 -41.48 24.95 19.27
CA VAL A 253 -41.23 26.32 18.78
C VAL A 253 -42.34 26.81 17.85
N THR A 254 -42.93 25.92 17.05
CA THR A 254 -43.99 26.29 16.10
C THR A 254 -45.39 26.32 16.73
N ARG A 255 -45.57 25.74 17.93
CA ARG A 255 -46.85 25.77 18.64
C ARG A 255 -47.11 27.17 19.21
N ARG A 256 -48.05 27.90 18.62
CA ARG A 256 -48.56 29.13 19.24
C ARG A 256 -49.41 28.80 20.47
N PRO A 257 -49.20 29.47 21.62
CA PRO A 257 -50.06 29.30 22.78
C PRO A 257 -51.49 29.71 22.41
N ARG A 258 -52.46 28.83 22.66
CA ARG A 258 -53.88 29.19 22.59
C ARG A 258 -54.13 30.20 23.70
N ARG A 259 -54.44 31.45 23.32
CA ARG A 259 -54.87 32.46 24.28
C ARG A 259 -56.18 31.97 24.93
N PRO A 260 -56.31 32.12 26.26
CA PRO A 260 -57.52 31.75 26.99
C PRO A 260 -58.73 32.56 26.52
#